data_AF-A0A2M7RV69-F1
#
_entry.id   AF-A0A2M7RV69-F1
#
_cell.length_a   1.000
_cell.length_b   1.000
_cell.length_c   1.000
_cell.angle_alpha   90.00
_cell.angle_beta   90.00
_cell.angle_gamma   90.00
#
_symmetry.space_group_name_H-M   'P 1'
#
loop_
_entity.id
_entity.type
_entity.pdbx_description
1 polymer ?
#
loop_
_entity_poly.entity_id
_entity_poly.type
_entity_poly.pdbx_seq_one_letter_code
_entity_poly.pdbx_strand_id
1 'polypeptide(L)'
;MKEIAELWKEYSISTELLKQRLGRTSNLLGEYAEYLVNEHLEGELLTASNASADIQTPNGALYQVKSRRISSNLTTQLSIIRSWNFDYLAVVLFDKKGSVIKGLICSKSGAEQYGVYNEHQNGWVISTTNSFINDEKHIDITNQLRELNNEKPIELEKSIPISSLNRKSEQTEFSTSNQKEKEIDKVYRKLPKWFKNPEFICSRILIIFLELEKKYGSVKYDLLADYCSGIKTFKSNFAQMKNFGEKNHGKVFEQNGSIVTLWNPVKENVITEFKKHYESIKTHYNNV
;
A
#
# COMPACT_ATOMS: atom_id res chain seq x y z
N MET A 1 -7.66 13.79 24.74
CA MET A 1 -7.73 15.13 24.11
C MET A 1 -6.38 15.82 24.01
N LYS A 2 -5.52 15.85 25.06
CA LYS A 2 -4.17 16.43 24.98
C LYS A 2 -3.30 15.82 23.85
N GLU A 3 -3.27 14.49 23.77
CA GLU A 3 -2.48 13.74 22.76
C GLU A 3 -2.85 14.07 21.30
N ILE A 4 -4.14 14.19 20.97
CA ILE A 4 -4.59 14.53 19.61
C ILE A 4 -4.16 15.96 19.24
N ALA A 5 -4.27 16.90 20.18
CA ALA A 5 -3.89 18.28 19.96
C ALA A 5 -2.36 18.45 19.79
N GLU A 6 -1.57 17.63 20.49
CA GLU A 6 -0.11 17.60 20.34
C GLU A 6 0.30 17.06 18.97
N LEU A 7 -0.24 15.89 18.55
CA LEU A 7 0.02 15.33 17.23
C LEU A 7 -0.36 16.29 16.09
N TRP A 8 -1.49 17.02 16.24
CA TRP A 8 -1.90 18.03 15.27
C TRP A 8 -0.90 19.20 15.18
N LYS A 9 -0.38 19.66 16.33
CA LYS A 9 0.62 20.75 16.37
C LYS A 9 1.94 20.31 15.77
N GLU A 10 2.42 19.12 16.12
CA GLU A 10 3.64 18.54 15.53
C GLU A 10 3.54 18.42 14.01
N TYR A 11 2.43 17.84 13.52
CA TYR A 11 2.15 17.77 12.09
C TYR A 11 2.19 19.15 11.42
N SER A 12 1.57 20.15 12.04
CA SER A 12 1.51 21.51 11.51
C SER A 12 2.90 22.17 11.45
N ILE A 13 3.70 22.03 12.50
CA ILE A 13 5.07 22.55 12.57
C ILE A 13 5.96 21.88 11.52
N SER A 14 5.93 20.53 11.44
CA SER A 14 6.71 19.79 10.45
C SER A 14 6.32 20.17 9.01
N THR A 15 5.02 20.32 8.75
CA THR A 15 4.50 20.76 7.45
C THR A 15 5.06 22.14 7.07
N GLU A 16 5.04 23.09 8.00
CA GLU A 16 5.54 24.45 7.77
C GLU A 16 7.05 24.49 7.55
N LEU A 17 7.81 23.75 8.37
CA LEU A 17 9.26 23.63 8.21
C LEU A 17 9.66 22.98 6.89
N LEU A 18 8.90 21.98 6.42
CA LEU A 18 9.13 21.36 5.12
C LEU A 18 8.84 22.33 3.99
N LYS A 19 7.72 23.09 4.06
CA LYS A 19 7.40 24.11 3.06
C LYS A 19 8.50 25.16 2.97
N GLN A 20 9.06 25.60 4.08
CA GLN A 20 10.15 26.59 4.10
C GLN A 20 11.44 26.06 3.51
N ARG A 21 11.73 24.75 3.66
CA ARG A 21 12.93 24.12 3.12
C ARG A 21 12.82 23.71 1.64
N LEU A 22 11.64 23.28 1.20
CA LEU A 22 11.40 22.82 -0.18
C LEU A 22 10.92 23.97 -1.09
N GLY A 23 10.05 24.84 -0.58
CA GLY A 23 9.97 26.25 -0.96
C GLY A 23 9.31 26.66 -2.28
N ARG A 24 8.49 25.84 -2.95
CA ARG A 24 7.99 26.17 -4.32
C ARG A 24 6.46 26.08 -4.50
N THR A 25 5.76 25.16 -3.84
CA THR A 25 4.31 24.91 -4.00
C THR A 25 3.65 24.43 -2.69
N SER A 26 2.32 24.28 -2.69
CA SER A 26 1.59 23.70 -1.56
C SER A 26 1.59 22.17 -1.54
N ASN A 27 2.09 21.51 -2.60
CA ASN A 27 2.10 20.06 -2.74
C ASN A 27 3.41 19.45 -2.23
N LEU A 28 3.56 19.40 -0.91
CA LEU A 28 4.77 18.92 -0.23
C LEU A 28 5.27 17.54 -0.69
N LEU A 29 4.37 16.61 -1.02
CA LEU A 29 4.77 15.27 -1.49
C LEU A 29 5.41 15.33 -2.88
N GLY A 30 4.90 16.20 -3.75
CA GLY A 30 5.49 16.45 -5.06
C GLY A 30 6.87 17.07 -4.92
N GLU A 31 6.97 18.14 -4.13
CA GLU A 31 8.23 18.85 -3.90
C GLU A 31 9.30 17.97 -3.26
N TYR A 32 8.91 17.14 -2.29
CA TYR A 32 9.86 16.25 -1.65
C TYR A 32 10.36 15.17 -2.62
N ALA A 33 9.51 14.68 -3.51
CA ALA A 33 9.91 13.76 -4.57
C ALA A 33 10.85 14.44 -5.59
N GLU A 34 10.54 15.68 -5.98
CA GLU A 34 11.41 16.50 -6.83
C GLU A 34 12.78 16.69 -6.17
N TYR A 35 12.82 17.02 -4.89
CA TYR A 35 14.07 17.13 -4.13
C TYR A 35 14.87 15.82 -4.16
N LEU A 36 14.27 14.68 -3.79
CA LEU A 36 14.99 13.40 -3.78
C LEU A 36 15.53 13.00 -5.16
N VAL A 37 14.74 13.21 -6.22
CA VAL A 37 15.18 12.90 -7.58
C VAL A 37 16.27 13.87 -8.03
N ASN A 38 16.18 15.15 -7.67
CA ASN A 38 17.21 16.14 -8.00
C ASN A 38 18.55 15.80 -7.35
N GLU A 39 18.55 15.44 -6.06
CA GLU A 39 19.75 15.01 -5.35
C GLU A 39 20.39 13.77 -5.99
N HIS A 40 19.57 12.82 -6.46
CA HIS A 40 20.07 11.64 -7.15
C HIS A 40 20.68 11.95 -8.53
N LEU A 41 20.09 12.89 -9.26
CA LEU A 41 20.48 13.24 -10.61
C LEU A 41 21.56 14.34 -10.68
N GLU A 42 21.91 14.94 -9.53
CA GLU A 42 22.81 16.09 -9.42
C GLU A 42 22.39 17.24 -10.36
N GLY A 43 21.08 17.46 -10.46
CA GLY A 43 20.47 18.45 -11.35
C GLY A 43 20.11 19.77 -10.69
N GLU A 44 19.39 20.59 -11.45
CA GLU A 44 18.79 21.84 -11.00
C GLU A 44 17.26 21.77 -11.08
N LEU A 45 16.59 22.18 -10.00
CA LEU A 45 15.13 22.30 -9.96
C LEU A 45 14.66 23.50 -10.79
N LEU A 46 13.87 23.24 -11.82
CA LEU A 46 13.33 24.25 -12.72
C LEU A 46 12.18 25.02 -12.07
N THR A 47 12.06 26.32 -12.31
CA THR A 47 10.92 27.10 -11.80
C THR A 47 9.61 26.76 -12.54
N ALA A 48 8.46 27.04 -11.92
CA ALA A 48 7.13 26.68 -12.42
C ALA A 48 6.77 27.28 -13.81
N SER A 49 7.54 28.25 -14.30
CA SER A 49 7.41 28.78 -15.67
C SER A 49 7.85 27.80 -16.76
N ASN A 50 8.59 26.75 -16.42
CA ASN A 50 8.94 25.65 -17.31
C ASN A 50 7.87 24.55 -17.20
N ALA A 51 6.75 24.72 -17.92
CA ALA A 51 5.51 23.97 -17.68
C ALA A 51 5.55 22.44 -17.91
N SER A 52 6.68 21.86 -18.32
CA SER A 52 6.78 20.46 -18.72
C SER A 52 7.92 19.66 -18.09
N ALA A 53 8.77 20.27 -17.27
CA ALA A 53 9.86 19.55 -16.61
C ALA A 53 10.13 20.18 -15.23
N ASP A 54 10.51 19.35 -14.27
CA ASP A 54 10.76 19.77 -12.90
C ASP A 54 12.28 19.86 -12.62
N ILE A 55 13.11 19.08 -13.32
CA ILE A 55 14.56 19.03 -13.13
C ILE A 55 15.28 19.09 -14.49
N GLN A 56 16.40 19.80 -14.54
CA GLN A 56 17.37 19.72 -15.63
C GLN A 56 18.72 19.23 -15.11
N THR A 57 19.29 18.20 -15.73
CA THR A 57 20.62 17.67 -15.37
C THR A 57 21.75 18.43 -16.08
N PRO A 58 23.02 18.31 -15.63
CA PRO A 58 24.15 19.05 -16.21
C PRO A 58 24.38 18.77 -17.72
N ASN A 59 23.96 17.61 -18.21
CA ASN A 59 23.99 17.26 -19.63
C ASN A 59 22.81 17.85 -20.44
N GLY A 60 21.95 18.64 -19.81
CA GLY A 60 20.80 19.31 -20.41
C GLY A 60 19.51 18.50 -20.44
N ALA A 61 19.50 17.23 -20.00
CA ALA A 61 18.32 16.38 -20.05
C ALA A 61 17.23 16.86 -19.07
N LEU A 62 15.98 16.78 -19.51
CA LEU A 62 14.81 17.27 -18.79
C LEU A 62 14.03 16.11 -18.17
N TYR A 63 13.73 16.25 -16.87
CA TYR A 63 12.98 15.26 -16.11
C TYR A 63 11.68 15.87 -15.58
N GLN A 64 10.55 15.21 -15.84
CA GLN A 64 9.31 15.44 -15.11
C GLN A 64 9.21 14.43 -13.97
N VAL A 65 8.91 14.89 -12.77
CA VAL A 65 8.70 14.08 -11.57
C VAL A 65 7.20 13.93 -11.30
N LYS A 66 6.79 12.70 -10.99
CA LYS A 66 5.44 12.39 -10.50
C LYS A 66 5.53 11.52 -9.26
N SER A 67 4.76 11.86 -8.24
CA SER A 67 4.78 11.12 -6.98
C SER A 67 3.39 10.78 -6.46
N ARG A 68 3.31 9.69 -5.70
CA ARG A 68 2.08 9.25 -5.03
C ARG A 68 2.38 8.59 -3.69
N ARG A 69 1.49 8.81 -2.74
CA ARG A 69 1.45 8.07 -1.48
C ARG A 69 0.48 6.90 -1.62
N ILE A 70 0.95 5.71 -1.28
CA ILE A 70 0.22 4.46 -1.47
C ILE A 70 -0.33 3.96 -0.14
N SER A 71 -1.58 3.49 -0.18
CA SER A 71 -2.29 3.05 1.02
C SER A 71 -2.35 1.52 1.20
N SER A 72 -2.20 0.74 0.12
CA SER A 72 -2.20 -0.73 0.17
C SER A 72 -1.56 -1.41 -1.07
N ASN A 73 -1.96 -1.04 -2.29
CA ASN A 73 -1.49 -1.66 -3.53
C ASN A 73 -0.63 -0.69 -4.33
N LEU A 74 0.39 -1.19 -5.02
CA LEU A 74 1.28 -0.37 -5.83
C LEU A 74 0.60 0.36 -7.00
N THR A 75 -0.57 -0.13 -7.43
CA THR A 75 -1.34 0.47 -8.52
C THR A 75 -2.11 1.69 -8.06
N THR A 76 -1.74 2.84 -8.61
CA THR A 76 -2.39 4.13 -8.44
C THR A 76 -2.25 4.92 -9.74
N GLN A 77 -3.10 5.91 -9.96
CA GLN A 77 -2.93 6.84 -11.08
C GLN A 77 -1.91 7.90 -10.71
N LEU A 78 -1.02 8.30 -11.62
CA LEU A 78 -0.19 9.49 -11.42
C LEU A 78 -1.03 10.76 -11.62
N SER A 79 -0.51 11.91 -11.20
CA SER A 79 -1.13 13.19 -11.57
C SER A 79 -0.99 13.43 -13.08
N ILE A 80 -1.91 14.23 -13.63
CA ILE A 80 -1.98 14.51 -15.07
C ILE A 80 -0.63 15.02 -15.61
N ILE A 81 -0.19 14.43 -16.72
CA ILE A 81 0.93 14.90 -17.53
C ILE A 81 0.32 15.78 -18.62
N ARG A 82 0.59 17.09 -18.62
CA ARG A 82 -0.03 18.03 -19.57
C ARG A 82 0.74 18.17 -20.87
N SER A 83 2.01 17.79 -20.87
CA SER A 83 2.90 17.85 -22.01
C SER A 83 3.99 16.81 -21.84
N TRP A 84 4.49 16.27 -22.95
CA TRP A 84 5.62 15.35 -23.02
C TRP A 84 6.91 16.07 -23.45
N ASN A 85 7.02 17.37 -23.16
CA ASN A 85 8.21 18.18 -23.42
C ASN A 85 9.26 17.98 -22.30
N PHE A 86 9.67 16.73 -22.12
CA PHE A 86 10.73 16.26 -21.23
C PHE A 86 11.32 14.97 -21.80
N ASP A 87 12.53 14.62 -21.39
CA ASP A 87 13.23 13.43 -21.89
C ASP A 87 12.91 12.20 -21.04
N TYR A 88 12.72 12.40 -19.74
CA TYR A 88 12.50 11.34 -18.77
C TYR A 88 11.36 11.66 -17.81
N LEU A 89 10.61 10.62 -17.43
CA LEU A 89 9.65 10.65 -16.34
C LEU A 89 10.26 9.94 -15.13
N ALA A 90 10.45 10.67 -14.03
CA ALA A 90 10.78 10.08 -12.74
C ALA A 90 9.51 9.82 -11.93
N VAL A 91 9.33 8.60 -11.45
CA VAL A 91 8.19 8.20 -10.63
C VAL A 91 8.65 7.80 -9.24
N VAL A 92 8.09 8.44 -8.20
CA VAL A 92 8.41 8.14 -6.80
C VAL A 92 7.15 7.75 -6.03
N LEU A 93 7.16 6.54 -5.46
CA LEU A 93 6.04 5.98 -4.73
C LEU A 93 6.41 5.84 -3.25
N PHE A 94 5.63 6.48 -2.38
CA PHE A 94 5.85 6.47 -0.93
C PHE A 94 4.79 5.64 -0.20
N ASP A 95 5.14 5.12 0.97
CA ASP A 95 4.19 4.49 1.88
C ASP A 95 3.47 5.51 2.79
N LYS A 96 2.64 5.00 3.70
CA LYS A 96 1.95 5.82 4.71
C LYS A 96 2.86 6.39 5.79
N LYS A 97 4.14 6.06 5.85
CA LYS A 97 5.10 6.59 6.81
C LYS A 97 6.11 7.55 6.16
N GLY A 98 6.09 7.68 4.83
CA GLY A 98 7.00 8.52 4.06
C GLY A 98 8.20 7.76 3.51
N SER A 99 8.22 6.43 3.63
CA SER A 99 9.31 5.59 3.11
C SER A 99 9.17 5.39 1.60
N VAL A 100 10.27 5.35 0.87
CA VAL A 100 10.26 5.12 -0.59
C VAL A 100 10.03 3.63 -0.87
N ILE A 101 8.90 3.31 -1.49
CA ILE A 101 8.55 1.95 -1.92
C ILE A 101 9.15 1.64 -3.29
N LYS A 102 9.11 2.61 -4.21
CA LYS A 102 9.61 2.45 -5.58
C LYS A 102 10.04 3.79 -6.15
N GLY A 103 11.21 3.82 -6.77
CA GLY A 103 11.71 4.92 -7.59
C GLY A 103 12.04 4.40 -8.99
N LEU A 104 11.50 5.04 -10.03
CA LEU A 104 11.75 4.66 -11.43
C LEU A 104 12.15 5.88 -12.25
N ILE A 105 13.10 5.70 -13.15
CA ILE A 105 13.35 6.60 -14.29
C ILE A 105 12.89 5.91 -15.56
N CYS A 106 11.94 6.52 -16.25
CA CYS A 106 11.36 6.03 -17.50
C CYS A 106 11.76 7.00 -18.63
N SER A 107 12.21 6.50 -19.78
CA SER A 107 12.32 7.36 -20.96
C SER A 107 10.95 7.88 -21.38
N LYS A 108 10.90 9.04 -22.06
CA LYS A 108 9.65 9.58 -22.63
C LYS A 108 8.88 8.52 -23.41
N SER A 109 9.52 7.85 -24.36
CA SER A 109 8.87 6.84 -25.20
C SER A 109 8.43 5.60 -24.43
N GLY A 110 9.15 5.23 -23.37
CA GLY A 110 8.73 4.15 -22.45
C GLY A 110 7.51 4.54 -21.65
N ALA A 111 7.47 5.75 -21.08
CA ALA A 111 6.35 6.24 -20.30
C ALA A 111 5.09 6.53 -21.15
N GLU A 112 5.25 7.06 -22.36
CA GLU A 112 4.15 7.38 -23.29
C GLU A 112 3.29 6.15 -23.63
N GLN A 113 3.89 4.96 -23.72
CA GLN A 113 3.18 3.70 -24.00
C GLN A 113 2.12 3.36 -22.95
N TYR A 114 2.26 3.89 -21.73
CA TYR A 114 1.34 3.69 -20.63
C TYR A 114 0.41 4.88 -20.39
N GLY A 115 0.59 5.97 -21.16
CA GLY A 115 -0.19 7.19 -21.03
C GLY A 115 -1.56 7.05 -21.69
N VAL A 116 -2.63 7.14 -20.90
CA VAL A 116 -4.00 7.21 -21.41
C VAL A 116 -4.44 8.66 -21.43
N TYR A 117 -4.88 9.15 -22.59
CA TYR A 117 -5.38 10.52 -22.70
C TYR A 117 -6.66 10.69 -21.87
N ASN A 118 -6.74 11.79 -21.14
CA ASN A 118 -7.86 12.19 -20.30
C ASN A 118 -8.38 13.54 -20.80
N GLU A 119 -9.52 13.51 -21.48
CA GLU A 119 -10.15 14.69 -22.08
C GLU A 119 -10.50 15.76 -21.03
N HIS A 120 -11.01 15.34 -19.87
CA HIS A 120 -11.46 16.27 -18.83
C HIS A 120 -10.35 17.14 -18.24
N GLN A 121 -9.12 16.61 -18.19
CA GLN A 121 -7.97 17.32 -17.62
C GLN A 121 -6.98 17.80 -18.69
N ASN A 122 -7.28 17.54 -19.97
CA ASN A 122 -6.47 17.89 -21.13
C ASN A 122 -5.01 17.43 -20.97
N GLY A 123 -4.80 16.12 -20.83
CA GLY A 123 -3.47 15.54 -20.68
C GLY A 123 -3.50 14.01 -20.58
N TRP A 124 -2.38 13.41 -20.18
CA TRP A 124 -2.21 11.96 -20.09
C TRP A 124 -2.11 11.51 -18.63
N VAL A 125 -2.73 10.37 -18.34
CA VAL A 125 -2.66 9.70 -17.03
C VAL A 125 -1.97 8.36 -17.21
N ILE A 126 -0.94 8.11 -16.42
CA ILE A 126 -0.31 6.79 -16.29
C ILE A 126 -0.82 6.13 -15.02
N SER A 127 -1.17 4.85 -15.11
CA SER A 127 -1.43 4.01 -13.92
C SER A 127 -0.21 3.15 -13.62
N THR A 128 0.24 3.12 -12.36
CA THR A 128 1.39 2.34 -11.88
C THR A 128 1.04 0.84 -11.72
N THR A 129 0.53 0.26 -12.80
CA THR A 129 0.22 -1.17 -12.92
C THR A 129 1.50 -2.01 -12.78
N ASN A 130 1.35 -3.31 -12.52
CA ASN A 130 2.51 -4.21 -12.46
C ASN A 130 3.32 -4.20 -13.77
N SER A 131 2.66 -4.04 -14.93
CA SER A 131 3.32 -3.94 -16.23
C SER A 131 4.12 -2.66 -16.41
N PHE A 132 3.70 -1.55 -15.77
CA PHE A 132 4.49 -0.31 -15.75
C PHE A 132 5.65 -0.42 -14.76
N ILE A 133 5.40 -0.92 -13.55
CA ILE A 133 6.40 -0.97 -12.47
C ILE A 133 7.55 -1.94 -12.77
N ASN A 134 7.25 -3.04 -13.47
CA ASN A 134 8.21 -4.10 -13.78
C ASN A 134 8.66 -4.08 -15.26
N ASP A 135 8.44 -2.99 -15.99
CA ASP A 135 9.02 -2.85 -17.33
C ASP A 135 10.55 -2.77 -17.20
N GLU A 136 11.26 -3.71 -17.82
CA GLU A 136 12.71 -3.81 -17.80
C GLU A 136 13.40 -2.61 -18.46
N LYS A 137 12.68 -1.81 -19.26
CA LYS A 137 13.18 -0.56 -19.84
C LYS A 137 13.26 0.57 -18.82
N HIS A 138 12.61 0.44 -17.67
CA HIS A 138 12.68 1.43 -16.60
C HIS A 138 13.91 1.18 -15.73
N ILE A 139 14.62 2.26 -15.40
CA ILE A 139 15.75 2.20 -14.49
C ILE A 139 15.20 2.29 -13.07
N ASP A 140 15.44 1.25 -12.27
CA ASP A 140 15.07 1.24 -10.85
C ASP A 140 16.09 2.03 -10.02
N ILE A 141 15.64 3.12 -9.41
CA ILE A 141 16.42 3.99 -8.52
C ILE A 141 15.95 3.93 -7.07
N THR A 142 15.18 2.89 -6.72
CA THR A 142 14.51 2.79 -5.41
C THR A 142 15.51 2.85 -4.25
N ASN A 143 16.62 2.12 -4.34
CA ASN A 143 17.60 2.06 -3.24
C ASN A 143 18.36 3.38 -3.10
N GLN A 144 18.65 4.06 -4.21
CA GLN A 144 19.30 5.36 -4.24
C GLN A 144 18.42 6.42 -3.57
N LEU A 145 17.13 6.44 -3.91
CA LEU A 145 16.18 7.35 -3.26
C LEU A 145 15.96 7.01 -1.78
N ARG A 146 15.99 5.72 -1.40
CA ARG A 146 15.92 5.29 0.00
C ARG A 146 17.13 5.80 0.78
N GLU A 147 18.33 5.67 0.25
CA GLU A 147 19.54 6.18 0.90
C GLU A 147 19.46 7.70 1.13
N LEU A 148 19.03 8.46 0.12
CA LEU A 148 18.78 9.90 0.25
C LEU A 148 17.66 10.22 1.26
N ASN A 149 16.66 9.34 1.40
CA ASN A 149 15.63 9.44 2.42
C ASN A 149 16.07 8.91 3.80
N ASN A 150 17.37 8.67 4.02
CA ASN A 150 17.94 8.10 5.24
C ASN A 150 17.35 6.73 5.62
N GLU A 151 16.98 5.93 4.62
CA GLU A 151 16.51 4.56 4.74
C GLU A 151 17.58 3.56 4.31
N LYS A 152 17.46 2.31 4.79
CA LYS A 152 18.32 1.22 4.29
C LYS A 152 17.84 0.73 2.92
N PRO A 153 18.73 0.22 2.07
CA PRO A 153 18.33 -0.47 0.84
C PRO A 153 17.40 -1.66 1.14
N ILE A 154 16.45 -1.93 0.22
CA ILE A 154 15.43 -2.98 0.41
C ILE A 154 16.07 -4.37 0.58
N GLU A 155 17.19 -4.62 -0.09
CA GLU A 155 17.90 -5.91 -0.05
C GLU A 155 18.56 -6.15 1.32
N LEU A 156 19.10 -5.08 1.92
CA LEU A 156 19.69 -5.10 3.26
C LEU A 156 18.62 -5.22 4.36
N GLU A 157 17.40 -4.72 4.15
CA GLU A 157 16.29 -4.95 5.08
C GLU A 157 15.78 -6.40 5.09
N LYS A 158 15.84 -7.07 3.93
CA LYS A 158 15.47 -8.49 3.81
C LYS A 158 16.54 -9.45 4.32
N SER A 159 17.81 -9.03 4.38
CA SER A 159 18.95 -9.88 4.73
C SER A 159 19.39 -9.80 6.19
N ILE A 160 18.81 -8.92 7.03
CA ILE A 160 19.18 -8.83 8.44
C ILE A 160 18.57 -10.02 9.20
N PRO A 161 19.39 -10.87 9.86
CA PRO A 161 18.88 -11.82 10.83
C PRO A 161 18.19 -11.05 11.95
N ILE A 162 16.97 -11.47 12.31
CA ILE A 162 16.09 -10.86 13.33
C ILE A 162 16.81 -10.65 14.69
N SER A 163 17.96 -11.29 14.92
CA SER A 163 18.71 -11.25 16.17
C SER A 163 19.65 -10.05 16.38
N SER A 164 19.97 -9.21 15.38
CA SER A 164 21.04 -8.20 15.53
C SER A 164 20.63 -6.72 15.41
N LEU A 165 19.33 -6.39 15.49
CA LEU A 165 18.83 -5.00 15.45
C LEU A 165 18.31 -4.46 16.80
N ASN A 166 18.69 -5.05 17.93
CA ASN A 166 18.33 -4.48 19.23
C ASN A 166 19.32 -3.39 19.64
N ARG A 167 19.02 -2.13 19.27
CA ARG A 167 19.31 -0.96 20.14
C ARG A 167 18.73 0.40 19.72
N LYS A 168 18.03 0.57 18.59
CA LYS A 168 17.42 1.87 18.22
C LYS A 168 15.99 1.83 17.65
N SER A 169 15.36 0.67 17.47
CA SER A 169 14.01 0.52 16.87
C SER A 169 12.85 0.37 17.88
N GLU A 170 13.09 0.53 19.19
CA GLU A 170 12.13 0.13 20.23
C GLU A 170 10.80 0.92 20.22
N GLN A 171 10.71 2.16 19.72
CA GLN A 171 9.44 2.90 19.79
C GLN A 171 8.48 2.64 18.61
N THR A 172 8.98 2.47 17.39
CA THR A 172 8.16 2.33 16.18
C THR A 172 7.83 0.88 15.82
N GLU A 173 8.72 -0.06 16.19
CA GLU A 173 8.42 -1.49 16.13
C GLU A 173 7.49 -1.91 17.27
N PHE A 174 7.63 -1.35 18.49
CA PHE A 174 6.68 -1.62 19.57
C PHE A 174 5.27 -1.17 19.18
N SER A 175 5.07 0.01 18.58
CA SER A 175 3.70 0.43 18.19
C SER A 175 3.10 -0.42 17.06
N THR A 176 3.90 -0.86 16.08
CA THR A 176 3.41 -1.68 14.95
C THR A 176 3.26 -3.17 15.33
N SER A 177 4.16 -3.72 16.16
CA SER A 177 4.01 -5.08 16.74
C SER A 177 2.85 -5.10 17.72
N ASN A 178 2.71 -4.10 18.59
CA ASN A 178 1.59 -3.99 19.53
C ASN A 178 0.25 -3.86 18.80
N GLN A 179 0.18 -3.12 17.66
CA GLN A 179 -1.05 -3.10 16.85
C GLN A 179 -1.33 -4.46 16.20
N LYS A 180 -0.30 -5.17 15.70
CA LYS A 180 -0.45 -6.52 15.14
C LYS A 180 -0.83 -7.55 16.21
N GLU A 181 -0.18 -7.55 17.36
CA GLU A 181 -0.45 -8.42 18.52
C GLU A 181 -1.86 -8.20 19.06
N LYS A 182 -2.27 -6.93 19.26
CA LYS A 182 -3.65 -6.60 19.64
C LYS A 182 -4.68 -7.11 18.63
N GLU A 183 -4.34 -7.07 17.34
CA GLU A 183 -5.22 -7.59 16.29
C GLU A 183 -5.27 -9.13 16.30
N ILE A 184 -4.13 -9.80 16.48
CA ILE A 184 -4.04 -11.26 16.61
C ILE A 184 -4.85 -11.73 17.83
N ASP A 185 -4.65 -11.11 18.99
CA ASP A 185 -5.40 -11.41 20.22
C ASP A 185 -6.91 -11.20 20.05
N LYS A 186 -7.29 -10.15 19.31
CA LYS A 186 -8.70 -9.90 18.97
C LYS A 186 -9.27 -11.04 18.12
N VAL A 187 -8.53 -11.50 17.11
CA VAL A 187 -8.94 -12.62 16.26
C VAL A 187 -9.05 -13.90 17.09
N TYR A 188 -8.05 -14.23 17.90
CA TYR A 188 -8.02 -15.45 18.70
C TYR A 188 -9.19 -15.51 19.70
N ARG A 189 -9.52 -14.39 20.35
CA ARG A 189 -10.69 -14.32 21.25
C ARG A 189 -12.03 -14.50 20.52
N LYS A 190 -12.12 -14.13 19.23
CA LYS A 190 -13.36 -14.17 18.46
C LYS A 190 -13.58 -15.47 17.69
N LEU A 191 -12.51 -16.12 17.21
CA LEU A 191 -12.60 -17.31 16.35
C LEU A 191 -13.48 -18.43 16.94
N PRO A 192 -13.33 -18.85 18.22
CA PRO A 192 -14.17 -19.89 18.79
C PRO A 192 -15.66 -19.52 18.77
N LYS A 193 -15.97 -18.24 19.05
CA LYS A 193 -17.36 -17.75 18.99
C LYS A 193 -17.88 -17.72 17.56
N TRP A 194 -17.05 -17.34 16.58
CA TRP A 194 -17.46 -17.33 15.18
C TRP A 194 -17.82 -18.73 14.70
N PHE A 195 -16.96 -19.72 14.93
CA PHE A 195 -17.23 -21.07 14.46
C PHE A 195 -18.35 -21.80 15.23
N LYS A 196 -18.60 -21.42 16.49
CA LYS A 196 -19.78 -21.90 17.24
C LYS A 196 -21.11 -21.30 16.75
N ASN A 197 -21.06 -20.15 16.07
CA ASN A 197 -22.23 -19.38 15.62
C ASN A 197 -22.11 -19.13 14.10
N PRO A 198 -22.31 -20.18 13.26
CA PRO A 198 -22.11 -20.11 11.81
C PRO A 198 -23.03 -19.12 11.10
N GLU A 199 -24.09 -18.64 11.74
CA GLU A 199 -25.05 -17.66 11.23
C GLU A 199 -24.51 -16.22 11.21
N PHE A 200 -23.51 -15.89 12.02
CA PHE A 200 -22.90 -14.56 12.00
C PHE A 200 -22.28 -14.29 10.64
N ILE A 201 -22.46 -13.08 10.11
CA ILE A 201 -21.98 -12.72 8.77
C ILE A 201 -20.48 -12.96 8.62
N CYS A 202 -19.67 -12.61 9.62
CA CYS A 202 -18.23 -12.88 9.62
C CYS A 202 -17.90 -14.38 9.61
N SER A 203 -18.66 -15.20 10.35
CA SER A 203 -18.53 -16.66 10.33
C SER A 203 -18.87 -17.23 8.95
N ARG A 204 -20.00 -16.82 8.37
CA ARG A 204 -20.45 -17.26 7.04
C ARG A 204 -19.40 -16.99 5.97
N ILE A 205 -18.87 -15.75 5.93
CA ILE A 205 -17.84 -15.35 4.96
C ILE A 205 -16.58 -16.21 5.14
N LEU A 206 -16.12 -16.40 6.38
CA LEU A 206 -14.92 -17.19 6.67
C LEU A 206 -15.08 -18.66 6.30
N ILE A 207 -16.22 -19.26 6.62
CA ILE A 207 -16.52 -20.66 6.30
C ILE A 207 -16.60 -20.86 4.78
N ILE A 208 -17.31 -19.99 4.07
CA ILE A 208 -17.38 -20.05 2.59
C ILE A 208 -15.99 -19.93 1.99
N PHE A 209 -15.16 -19.00 2.47
CA PHE A 209 -13.78 -18.88 2.01
C PHE A 209 -12.99 -20.18 2.22
N LEU A 210 -13.05 -20.79 3.41
CA LEU A 210 -12.30 -22.00 3.74
C LEU A 210 -12.71 -23.19 2.87
N GLU A 211 -14.00 -23.32 2.56
CA GLU A 211 -14.51 -24.36 1.64
C GLU A 211 -14.06 -24.11 0.19
N LEU A 212 -14.09 -22.85 -0.27
CA LEU A 212 -13.59 -22.49 -1.61
C LEU A 212 -12.08 -22.71 -1.72
N GLU A 213 -11.31 -22.36 -0.69
CA GLU A 213 -9.85 -22.57 -0.64
C GLU A 213 -9.52 -24.06 -0.64
N LYS A 214 -10.25 -24.87 0.14
CA LYS A 214 -10.11 -26.34 0.13
C LYS A 214 -10.43 -26.94 -1.25
N LYS A 215 -11.42 -26.40 -1.96
CA LYS A 215 -11.88 -26.93 -3.24
C LYS A 215 -11.01 -26.50 -4.43
N TYR A 216 -10.56 -25.25 -4.45
CA TYR A 216 -9.90 -24.65 -5.62
C TYR A 216 -8.44 -24.25 -5.36
N GLY A 217 -7.94 -24.35 -4.13
CA GLY A 217 -6.60 -23.95 -3.71
C GLY A 217 -6.39 -22.44 -3.61
N SER A 218 -6.89 -21.67 -4.57
CA SER A 218 -6.83 -20.21 -4.59
C SER A 218 -8.22 -19.61 -4.77
N VAL A 219 -8.55 -18.60 -3.97
CA VAL A 219 -9.88 -17.97 -3.97
C VAL A 219 -9.80 -16.55 -4.53
N LYS A 220 -10.52 -16.30 -5.62
CA LYS A 220 -10.72 -14.94 -6.14
C LYS A 220 -11.81 -14.21 -5.35
N TYR A 221 -11.66 -12.90 -5.19
CA TYR A 221 -12.64 -12.04 -4.52
C TYR A 221 -14.01 -12.13 -5.17
N ASP A 222 -14.09 -12.09 -6.50
CA ASP A 222 -15.37 -12.15 -7.22
C ASP A 222 -16.06 -13.50 -6.98
N LEU A 223 -15.30 -14.60 -7.01
CA LEU A 223 -15.82 -15.92 -6.67
C LEU A 223 -16.35 -15.97 -5.23
N LEU A 224 -15.58 -15.43 -4.26
CA LEU A 224 -16.04 -15.35 -2.87
C LEU A 224 -17.29 -14.48 -2.73
N ALA A 225 -17.37 -13.37 -3.48
CA ALA A 225 -18.50 -12.46 -3.48
C ALA A 225 -19.76 -13.12 -4.05
N ASP A 226 -19.63 -13.89 -5.13
CA ASP A 226 -20.72 -14.63 -5.76
C ASP A 226 -21.31 -15.67 -4.80
N TYR A 227 -20.45 -16.44 -4.12
CA TYR A 227 -20.87 -17.39 -3.09
C TYR A 227 -21.44 -16.72 -1.84
N CYS A 228 -21.10 -15.44 -1.61
CA CYS A 228 -21.67 -14.61 -0.55
C CYS A 228 -22.83 -13.72 -1.02
N SER A 229 -23.40 -13.93 -2.21
CA SER A 229 -24.45 -13.08 -2.79
C SER A 229 -25.69 -12.92 -1.90
N GLY A 230 -26.02 -13.94 -1.08
CA GLY A 230 -27.09 -13.88 -0.08
C GLY A 230 -26.80 -13.00 1.15
N ILE A 231 -25.61 -12.39 1.25
CA ILE A 231 -25.20 -11.51 2.35
C ILE A 231 -25.21 -10.06 1.85
N LYS A 232 -26.32 -9.35 2.09
CA LYS A 232 -26.52 -7.95 1.64
C LYS A 232 -25.35 -7.01 2.00
N THR A 233 -24.73 -7.21 3.15
CA THR A 233 -23.64 -6.36 3.67
C THR A 233 -22.25 -6.98 3.48
N PHE A 234 -22.09 -7.95 2.56
CA PHE A 234 -20.84 -8.67 2.31
C PHE A 234 -19.63 -7.75 2.17
N LYS A 235 -19.68 -6.75 1.26
CA LYS A 235 -18.54 -5.87 0.96
C LYS A 235 -17.99 -5.17 2.21
N SER A 236 -18.89 -4.64 3.05
CA SER A 236 -18.52 -3.95 4.29
C SER A 236 -17.95 -4.91 5.33
N ASN A 237 -18.59 -6.07 5.53
CA ASN A 237 -18.11 -7.08 6.48
C ASN A 237 -16.75 -7.65 6.06
N PHE A 238 -16.58 -7.96 4.78
CA PHE A 238 -15.31 -8.42 4.23
C PHE A 238 -14.20 -7.38 4.44
N ALA A 239 -14.48 -6.08 4.21
CA ALA A 239 -13.52 -5.01 4.47
C ALA A 239 -13.09 -4.96 5.96
N GLN A 240 -14.03 -5.18 6.89
CA GLN A 240 -13.74 -5.24 8.33
C GLN A 240 -12.94 -6.49 8.74
N MET A 241 -13.01 -7.57 7.96
CA MET A 241 -12.23 -8.80 8.16
C MET A 241 -10.87 -8.75 7.44
N LYS A 242 -10.64 -7.76 6.58
CA LYS A 242 -9.41 -7.57 5.80
C LYS A 242 -8.52 -6.46 6.37
N ASN A 243 -9.09 -5.39 6.90
CA ASN A 243 -8.38 -4.20 7.34
C ASN A 243 -8.21 -4.16 8.86
N PHE A 244 -7.12 -3.55 9.35
CA PHE A 244 -6.98 -3.21 10.77
C PHE A 244 -7.98 -2.13 11.19
N GLY A 245 -8.45 -2.19 12.43
CA GLY A 245 -9.27 -1.12 13.02
C GLY A 245 -9.71 -1.47 14.43
N GLU A 246 -9.84 -0.49 15.31
CA GLU A 246 -10.22 -0.74 16.71
C GLU A 246 -11.59 -1.43 16.83
N LYS A 247 -12.55 -1.00 16.03
CA LYS A 247 -13.94 -1.50 16.03
C LYS A 247 -14.24 -2.55 14.95
N ASN A 248 -13.21 -3.09 14.29
CA ASN A 248 -13.41 -4.08 13.23
C ASN A 248 -13.81 -5.47 13.78
N HIS A 249 -14.14 -6.37 12.87
CA HIS A 249 -14.43 -7.76 13.23
C HIS A 249 -13.19 -8.53 13.67
N GLY A 250 -12.01 -8.14 13.20
CA GLY A 250 -10.75 -8.84 13.40
C GLY A 250 -10.20 -9.23 12.03
N LYS A 251 -8.96 -8.88 11.76
CA LYS A 251 -8.31 -9.16 10.47
C LYS A 251 -8.01 -10.66 10.35
N VAL A 252 -8.68 -11.33 9.42
CA VAL A 252 -8.40 -12.73 9.06
C VAL A 252 -8.04 -12.92 7.59
N PHE A 253 -8.31 -11.90 6.74
CA PHE A 253 -8.00 -11.95 5.32
C PHE A 253 -6.87 -11.00 4.92
N GLU A 254 -6.16 -11.39 3.88
CA GLU A 254 -5.38 -10.52 3.01
C GLU A 254 -5.93 -10.61 1.59
N GLN A 255 -5.75 -9.54 0.81
CA GLN A 255 -6.18 -9.52 -0.58
C GLN A 255 -5.09 -8.89 -1.43
N ASN A 256 -4.55 -9.68 -2.35
CA ASN A 256 -3.53 -9.28 -3.31
C ASN A 256 -4.16 -9.27 -4.70
N GLY A 257 -4.53 -8.08 -5.18
CA GLY A 257 -5.32 -7.94 -6.40
C GLY A 257 -6.68 -8.62 -6.28
N SER A 258 -6.96 -9.60 -7.14
CA SER A 258 -8.19 -10.40 -7.07
C SER A 258 -8.09 -11.57 -6.11
N ILE A 259 -6.92 -11.95 -5.61
CA ILE A 259 -6.74 -13.15 -4.79
C ILE A 259 -6.94 -12.81 -3.31
N VAL A 260 -7.74 -13.61 -2.62
CA VAL A 260 -7.97 -13.54 -1.18
C VAL A 260 -7.23 -14.71 -0.52
N THR A 261 -6.51 -14.45 0.57
CA THR A 261 -5.82 -15.46 1.39
C THR A 261 -6.07 -15.24 2.87
N LEU A 262 -5.84 -16.25 3.70
CA LEU A 262 -5.77 -16.03 5.15
C LEU A 262 -4.56 -15.15 5.50
N TRP A 263 -4.76 -14.25 6.45
CA TRP A 263 -3.68 -13.43 7.00
C TRP A 263 -2.70 -14.33 7.74
N ASN A 264 -1.44 -14.34 7.30
CA ASN A 264 -0.44 -15.32 7.73
C ASN A 264 -0.34 -15.50 9.27
N PRO A 265 -0.32 -14.43 10.10
CA PRO A 265 -0.18 -14.56 11.55
C PRO A 265 -1.31 -15.33 12.26
N VAL A 266 -2.50 -15.43 11.66
CA VAL A 266 -3.65 -16.10 12.27
C VAL A 266 -4.08 -17.35 11.50
N LYS A 267 -3.43 -17.64 10.37
CA LYS A 267 -3.80 -18.69 9.42
C LYS A 267 -3.93 -20.06 10.10
N GLU A 268 -2.91 -20.47 10.84
CA GLU A 268 -2.88 -21.77 11.49
C GLU A 268 -3.98 -21.92 12.54
N ASN A 269 -4.23 -20.86 13.32
CA ASN A 269 -5.28 -20.84 14.35
C ASN A 269 -6.68 -20.86 13.74
N VAL A 270 -6.90 -20.14 12.63
CA VAL A 270 -8.17 -20.20 11.88
C VAL A 270 -8.45 -21.62 11.42
N ILE A 271 -7.46 -22.27 10.77
CA ILE A 271 -7.61 -23.65 10.26
C ILE A 271 -7.83 -24.63 11.41
N THR A 272 -7.05 -24.50 12.48
CA THR A 272 -7.14 -25.38 13.65
C THR A 272 -8.50 -25.26 14.33
N GLU A 273 -8.99 -24.05 14.55
CA GLU A 273 -10.27 -23.83 15.19
C GLU A 273 -11.44 -24.26 14.28
N PHE A 274 -11.37 -23.98 12.97
CA PHE A 274 -12.36 -24.46 12.01
C PHE A 274 -12.50 -25.99 12.05
N LYS A 275 -11.38 -26.73 12.07
CA LYS A 275 -11.38 -28.19 12.16
C LYS A 275 -12.09 -28.71 13.41
N LYS A 276 -11.94 -28.04 14.56
CA LYS A 276 -12.62 -28.43 15.81
C LYS A 276 -14.14 -28.35 15.71
N HIS A 277 -14.65 -27.37 14.95
CA HIS A 277 -16.10 -27.12 14.80
C HIS A 277 -16.68 -27.67 13.48
N TYR A 278 -15.86 -28.36 12.68
CA TYR A 278 -16.22 -28.75 11.31
C TYR A 278 -17.52 -29.56 11.23
N GLU A 279 -17.66 -30.59 12.07
CA GLU A 279 -18.87 -31.45 12.08
C GLU A 279 -20.12 -30.67 12.51
N SER A 280 -20.00 -29.76 13.48
CA SER A 280 -21.10 -28.90 13.93
C SER A 280 -21.54 -27.94 12.83
N ILE A 281 -20.59 -27.28 12.16
CA ILE A 281 -20.83 -26.38 11.04
C ILE A 281 -21.50 -27.13 9.89
N LYS A 282 -20.97 -28.29 9.52
CA LYS A 282 -21.52 -29.12 8.44
C LYS A 282 -22.96 -29.56 8.72
N THR A 283 -23.25 -29.95 9.96
CA THR A 283 -24.61 -30.31 10.39
C THR A 283 -25.57 -29.12 10.28
N HIS A 284 -25.14 -27.92 10.66
CA HIS A 284 -25.95 -26.70 10.54
C HIS A 284 -26.34 -26.41 9.08
N TYR A 285 -25.40 -26.44 8.15
CA TYR A 285 -25.66 -26.13 6.73
C TYR A 285 -26.39 -27.25 5.97
N ASN A 286 -26.44 -28.48 6.49
CA ASN A 286 -27.24 -29.56 5.91
C ASN A 286 -28.72 -29.50 6.34
N ASN A 287 -29.05 -28.76 7.40
CA ASN A 287 -30.38 -28.68 7.99
C ASN A 287 -31.09 -27.33 7.75
N VAL A 288 -30.47 -26.42 7.01
CA VAL A 288 -30.95 -25.06 6.67
C VAL A 288 -31.01 -24.91 5.16
#